data_AF-W7D693-F1
#
_entry.id   AF-W7D693-F1
#
_cell.length_a   1.000
_cell.length_b   1.000
_cell.length_c   1.000
_cell.angle_alpha   90.00
_cell.angle_beta   90.00
_cell.angle_gamma   90.00
#
_symmetry.space_group_name_H-M   'P 1'
#
loop_
_entity.id
_entity.type
_entity.pdbx_description
1 polymer ?
#
loop_
_entity_poly.entity_id
_entity_poly.type
_entity_poly.pdbx_seq_one_letter_code
_entity_poly.pdbx_strand_id
1 'polypeptide(L)'
;MEDWEAASPSELKKYKENIAQAVEAKHITPGMLGRFLVVTGDAEEGERILHNAVQDGVENAEKDYSETLSYYYVSKGKYNTALKHDKWFEKWIDASEKCVEQGQNLAETRLADIYSACYGINDPEFENKVGRIVALFEVATAKHQSLGALNYARFIKKTLSSDEYRQKNTPNYKPLEEAKPYFLQAIKDEKGTQFESSAYEAILWYYVDFMQREVYDALDGYASERKLTNKNMNKLYKEVVTYLKHCGGKNVIIQKSVTSCVAQLELIILASELKAVPSLREVADNYVWQVSKKHFQKTTASIPKEECLAKMIAYFVEHKEELVKEHEFNQAFYDFIEKRIAKV
;
A
#
# COMPACT_ATOMS: atom_id res chain seq x y z
N MET A 1 20.66 9.83 18.72
CA MET A 1 21.04 8.83 17.70
C MET A 1 21.84 9.63 16.67
N GLU A 2 23.15 9.38 16.53
CA GLU A 2 23.93 10.00 15.45
C GLU A 2 23.33 9.53 14.12
N ASP A 3 23.21 10.43 13.15
CA ASP A 3 22.67 10.12 11.83
C ASP A 3 23.82 9.64 10.93
N TRP A 4 24.12 8.35 11.03
CA TRP A 4 25.24 7.70 10.36
C TRP A 4 25.16 7.82 8.82
N GLU A 5 23.96 8.05 8.29
CA GLU A 5 23.71 8.24 6.85
C GLU A 5 24.23 9.60 6.35
N ALA A 6 24.49 10.56 7.25
CA ALA A 6 25.03 11.88 6.94
C ALA A 6 26.56 12.01 7.14
N ALA A 7 27.22 10.96 7.63
CA ALA A 7 28.65 10.98 7.96
C ALA A 7 29.54 10.98 6.70
N SER A 8 30.62 11.75 6.73
CA SER A 8 31.61 11.77 5.65
C SER A 8 32.38 10.44 5.55
N PRO A 9 32.98 10.11 4.39
CA PRO A 9 33.75 8.87 4.23
C PRO A 9 34.90 8.71 5.25
N SER A 10 35.53 9.81 5.66
CA SER A 10 36.58 9.82 6.70
C SER A 10 36.03 9.51 8.09
N GLU A 11 34.82 9.98 8.41
CA GLU A 11 34.16 9.72 9.69
C GLU A 11 33.69 8.26 9.77
N LEU A 12 33.08 7.75 8.68
CA LEU A 12 32.69 6.34 8.56
C LEU A 12 33.87 5.39 8.75
N LYS A 13 35.05 5.72 8.20
CA LYS A 13 36.26 4.93 8.40
C LYS A 13 36.68 4.87 9.87
N LYS A 14 36.66 6.00 10.57
CA LYS A 14 37.00 6.07 12.00
C LYS A 14 35.99 5.30 12.85
N TYR A 15 34.70 5.37 12.52
CA TYR A 15 33.67 4.58 13.18
C TYR A 15 33.87 3.07 12.96
N LYS A 16 34.21 2.65 11.73
CA LYS A 16 34.53 1.25 11.41
C LYS A 16 35.67 0.72 12.29
N GLU A 17 36.76 1.48 12.38
CA GLU A 17 37.94 1.11 13.18
C GLU A 17 37.61 1.03 14.68
N ASN A 18 36.85 2.00 15.21
CA ASN A 18 36.44 2.02 16.62
C ASN A 18 35.51 0.84 16.96
N ILE A 19 34.54 0.52 16.10
CA ILE A 19 33.62 -0.59 16.29
C ILE A 19 34.38 -1.91 16.19
N ALA A 20 35.30 -2.07 15.24
CA ALA A 20 36.12 -3.29 15.13
C ALA A 20 36.98 -3.52 16.38
N GLN A 21 37.64 -2.47 16.90
CA GLN A 21 38.40 -2.55 18.16
C GLN A 21 37.50 -2.88 19.36
N ALA A 22 36.29 -2.32 19.40
CA ALA A 22 35.33 -2.63 20.46
C ALA A 22 34.80 -4.07 20.38
N VAL A 23 34.73 -4.69 19.20
CA VAL A 23 34.43 -6.12 19.03
C VAL A 23 35.59 -6.97 19.54
N GLU A 24 36.83 -6.66 19.18
CA GLU A 24 38.02 -7.37 19.68
C GLU A 24 38.15 -7.30 21.20
N ALA A 25 37.80 -6.15 21.79
CA ALA A 25 37.74 -5.94 23.22
C ALA A 25 36.50 -6.52 23.92
N LYS A 26 35.60 -7.19 23.17
CA LYS A 26 34.33 -7.78 23.65
C LYS A 26 33.36 -6.77 24.29
N HIS A 27 33.46 -5.49 23.94
CA HIS A 27 32.55 -4.45 24.41
C HIS A 27 31.24 -4.41 23.61
N ILE A 28 31.26 -4.88 22.36
CA ILE A 28 30.09 -4.97 21.48
C ILE A 28 30.13 -6.29 20.69
N THR A 29 28.98 -6.73 20.16
CA THR A 29 28.89 -8.01 19.45
C THR A 29 29.38 -7.90 17.99
N PRO A 30 29.89 -8.99 17.40
CA PRO A 30 30.15 -9.07 15.96
C PRO A 30 28.91 -8.70 15.11
N GLY A 31 27.72 -8.98 15.62
CA GLY A 31 26.45 -8.55 15.03
C GLY A 31 26.38 -7.03 14.80
N MET A 32 26.76 -6.22 15.81
CA MET A 32 26.76 -4.76 15.71
C MET A 32 27.71 -4.23 14.61
N LEU A 33 28.89 -4.83 14.46
CA LEU A 33 29.82 -4.49 13.38
C LEU A 33 29.25 -4.84 12.00
N GLY A 34 28.66 -6.04 11.88
CA GLY A 34 27.97 -6.47 10.68
C GLY A 34 26.88 -5.48 10.23
N ARG A 35 26.03 -5.02 11.16
CA ARG A 35 24.98 -4.02 10.86
C ARG A 35 25.54 -2.71 10.34
N PHE A 36 26.56 -2.20 11.03
CA PHE A 36 27.21 -0.95 10.67
C PHE A 36 27.78 -1.02 9.24
N LEU A 37 28.46 -2.10 8.88
CA LEU A 37 29.05 -2.26 7.54
C LEU A 37 28.00 -2.32 6.43
N VAL A 38 26.91 -3.03 6.66
CA VAL A 38 25.79 -3.10 5.71
C VAL A 38 25.16 -1.73 5.46
N VAL A 39 24.92 -0.94 6.52
CA VAL A 39 24.31 0.39 6.40
C VAL A 39 25.26 1.41 5.75
N THR A 40 26.58 1.28 6.00
CA THR A 40 27.58 2.27 5.60
C THR A 40 28.25 2.00 4.25
N GLY A 41 27.79 0.97 3.52
CA GLY A 41 28.14 0.74 2.12
C GLY A 41 29.12 -0.40 1.85
N ASP A 42 29.49 -1.19 2.86
CA ASP A 42 30.35 -2.37 2.76
C ASP A 42 29.55 -3.65 3.05
N ALA A 43 28.50 -3.86 2.25
CA ALA A 43 27.46 -4.83 2.57
C ALA A 43 27.88 -6.29 2.43
N GLU A 44 28.79 -6.61 1.52
CA GLU A 44 29.30 -7.99 1.36
C GLU A 44 30.09 -8.43 2.60
N GLU A 45 30.94 -7.54 3.12
CA GLU A 45 31.71 -7.81 4.34
C GLU A 45 30.81 -7.78 5.59
N GLY A 46 29.84 -6.86 5.62
CA GLY A 46 28.82 -6.83 6.67
C GLY A 46 27.99 -8.12 6.72
N GLU A 47 27.52 -8.61 5.57
CA GLU A 47 26.80 -9.89 5.45
C GLU A 47 27.66 -11.06 5.93
N ARG A 48 28.94 -11.11 5.52
CA ARG A 48 29.87 -12.16 5.96
C ARG A 48 30.05 -12.20 7.48
N ILE A 49 30.21 -11.03 8.12
CA ILE A 49 30.38 -10.93 9.58
C ILE A 49 29.10 -11.32 10.31
N LEU A 50 27.93 -10.88 9.83
CA LEU A 50 26.64 -11.30 10.39
C LEU A 50 26.48 -12.83 10.23
N HIS A 51 26.85 -13.40 9.09
CA HIS A 51 26.74 -14.84 8.83
C HIS A 51 27.58 -15.66 9.80
N ASN A 52 28.82 -15.25 10.03
CA ASN A 52 29.72 -15.91 10.97
C ASN A 52 29.21 -15.79 12.41
N ALA A 53 28.72 -14.61 12.81
CA ALA A 53 28.15 -14.42 14.15
C ALA A 53 26.97 -15.38 14.42
N VAL A 54 26.16 -15.66 13.40
CA VAL A 54 25.09 -16.67 13.47
C VAL A 54 25.65 -18.08 13.61
N GLN A 55 26.65 -18.46 12.81
CA GLN A 55 27.28 -19.78 12.90
C GLN A 55 27.94 -20.04 14.26
N ASP A 56 28.50 -18.99 14.86
CA ASP A 56 29.18 -19.04 16.15
C ASP A 56 28.20 -19.00 17.35
N GLY A 57 26.89 -18.95 17.10
CA GLY A 57 25.87 -18.96 18.15
C GLY A 57 25.85 -17.70 19.00
N VAL A 58 26.27 -16.55 18.45
CA VAL A 58 26.25 -15.27 19.16
C VAL A 58 24.80 -14.88 19.45
N GLU A 59 24.53 -14.48 20.70
CA GLU A 59 23.21 -14.07 21.15
C GLU A 59 22.64 -12.95 20.25
N ASN A 60 21.38 -13.09 19.84
CA ASN A 60 20.67 -12.20 18.91
C ASN A 60 21.24 -12.09 17.48
N ALA A 61 22.27 -12.86 17.11
CA ALA A 61 22.87 -12.76 15.77
C ALA A 61 21.91 -13.16 14.64
N GLU A 62 21.02 -14.14 14.86
CA GLU A 62 20.00 -14.53 13.87
C GLU A 62 19.03 -13.39 13.56
N LYS A 63 18.62 -12.66 14.62
CA LYS A 63 17.76 -11.48 14.51
C LYS A 63 18.50 -10.34 13.82
N ASP A 64 19.73 -10.05 14.24
CA ASP A 64 20.56 -8.99 13.65
C ASP A 64 20.87 -9.26 12.17
N TYR A 65 21.13 -10.52 11.79
CA TYR A 65 21.33 -10.94 10.40
C TYR A 65 20.09 -10.66 9.55
N SER A 66 18.94 -11.14 10.02
CA SER A 66 17.64 -11.01 9.36
C SER A 66 17.20 -9.56 9.17
N GLU A 67 17.14 -8.78 10.27
CA GLU A 67 16.63 -7.40 10.25
C GLU A 67 17.50 -6.51 9.35
N THR A 68 18.82 -6.71 9.39
CA THR A 68 19.77 -5.88 8.67
C THR A 68 19.81 -6.18 7.18
N LEU A 69 19.86 -7.46 6.79
CA LEU A 69 19.88 -7.82 5.37
C LEU A 69 18.52 -7.57 4.72
N SER A 70 17.43 -7.81 5.44
CA SER A 70 16.09 -7.40 5.00
C SER A 70 16.06 -5.89 4.74
N TYR A 71 16.48 -5.06 5.69
CA TYR A 71 16.54 -3.61 5.51
C TYR A 71 17.43 -3.19 4.32
N TYR A 72 18.61 -3.80 4.18
CA TYR A 72 19.56 -3.49 3.12
C TYR A 72 19.04 -3.84 1.73
N TYR A 73 18.63 -5.08 1.51
CA TYR A 73 18.12 -5.50 0.21
C TYR A 73 16.78 -4.83 -0.13
N VAL A 74 15.97 -4.49 0.89
CA VAL A 74 14.76 -3.69 0.72
C VAL A 74 15.07 -2.27 0.25
N SER A 75 16.06 -1.60 0.86
CA SER A 75 16.46 -0.24 0.46
C SER A 75 17.14 -0.17 -0.91
N LYS A 76 17.66 -1.31 -1.41
CA LYS A 76 18.31 -1.42 -2.73
C LYS A 76 17.44 -1.99 -3.84
N GLY A 77 16.17 -2.30 -3.56
CA GLY A 77 15.26 -2.88 -4.57
C GLY A 77 15.61 -4.31 -4.98
N LYS A 78 16.47 -5.02 -4.23
CA LYS A 78 17.01 -6.36 -4.55
C LYS A 78 16.36 -7.45 -3.70
N TYR A 79 15.03 -7.44 -3.65
CA TYR A 79 14.21 -8.28 -2.76
C TYR A 79 14.38 -9.79 -3.02
N ASN A 80 14.43 -10.21 -4.28
CA ASN A 80 14.60 -11.64 -4.64
C ASN A 80 15.98 -12.15 -4.25
N THR A 81 17.00 -11.29 -4.23
CA THR A 81 18.34 -11.65 -3.76
C THR A 81 18.33 -11.86 -2.25
N ALA A 82 17.66 -11.00 -1.47
CA ALA A 82 17.47 -11.19 -0.03
C ALA A 82 16.86 -12.55 0.30
N LEU A 83 15.77 -12.89 -0.37
CA LEU A 83 15.00 -14.11 -0.13
C LEU A 83 15.74 -15.38 -0.60
N LYS A 84 16.61 -15.27 -1.62
CA LYS A 84 17.51 -16.35 -2.07
C LYS A 84 18.64 -16.63 -1.09
N HIS A 85 19.16 -15.60 -0.43
CA HIS A 85 20.27 -15.73 0.52
C HIS A 85 19.82 -15.98 1.96
N ASP A 86 18.54 -15.73 2.27
CA ASP A 86 17.98 -15.97 3.59
C ASP A 86 17.60 -17.44 3.83
N LYS A 87 18.58 -18.22 4.31
CA LYS A 87 18.40 -19.61 4.77
C LYS A 87 17.42 -19.73 5.95
N TRP A 88 17.01 -18.63 6.58
CA TRP A 88 16.13 -18.61 7.73
C TRP A 88 14.67 -18.36 7.38
N PHE A 89 14.38 -17.91 6.15
CA PHE A 89 13.01 -17.74 5.68
C PHE A 89 12.19 -19.03 5.76
N GLU A 90 12.77 -20.17 5.36
CA GLU A 90 12.14 -21.49 5.53
C GLU A 90 11.91 -21.85 7.00
N LYS A 91 12.90 -21.58 7.86
CA LYS A 91 12.77 -21.83 9.31
C LYS A 91 11.67 -20.98 9.94
N TRP A 92 11.41 -19.77 9.45
CA TRP A 92 10.29 -18.95 9.93
C TRP A 92 8.95 -19.44 9.43
N ILE A 93 8.84 -19.91 8.19
CA ILE A 93 7.62 -20.56 7.70
C ILE A 93 7.33 -21.80 8.57
N ASP A 94 8.33 -22.65 8.80
CA ASP A 94 8.19 -23.87 9.61
C ASP A 94 7.86 -23.56 11.09
N ALA A 95 8.41 -22.48 11.65
CA ALA A 95 8.09 -22.03 13.01
C ALA A 95 6.68 -21.45 13.10
N SER A 96 6.27 -20.64 12.10
CA SER A 96 4.92 -20.11 11.98
C SER A 96 3.89 -21.23 11.86
N GLU A 97 4.17 -22.29 11.09
CA GLU A 97 3.31 -23.46 10.93
C GLU A 97 2.94 -24.08 12.28
N LYS A 98 3.94 -24.36 13.12
CA LYS A 98 3.72 -24.89 14.48
C LYS A 98 2.92 -23.93 15.36
N CYS A 99 3.21 -22.63 15.30
CA CYS A 99 2.52 -21.64 16.13
C CYS A 99 1.05 -21.45 15.68
N VAL A 100 0.76 -21.47 14.37
CA VAL A 100 -0.59 -21.41 13.80
C VAL A 100 -1.40 -22.66 14.16
N GLU A 101 -0.80 -23.85 14.00
CA GLU A 101 -1.43 -25.12 14.41
C GLU A 101 -1.84 -25.09 15.88
N GLN A 102 -0.98 -24.54 16.75
CA GLN A 102 -1.21 -24.46 18.19
C GLN A 102 -2.06 -23.26 18.63
N GLY A 103 -2.47 -22.38 17.71
CA GLY A 103 -3.30 -21.21 18.03
C GLY A 103 -2.58 -20.15 18.87
N GLN A 104 -1.25 -20.09 18.82
CA GLN A 104 -0.47 -19.18 19.65
C GLN A 104 -0.48 -17.74 19.08
N ASN A 105 -0.66 -16.73 19.93
CA ASN A 105 -0.61 -15.31 19.53
C ASN A 105 0.75 -14.92 18.89
N LEU A 106 1.84 -15.61 19.27
CA LEU A 106 3.16 -15.38 18.68
C LEU A 106 3.25 -15.74 17.19
N ALA A 107 2.34 -16.60 16.70
CA ALA A 107 2.21 -16.97 15.29
C ALA A 107 1.94 -15.74 14.42
N GLU A 108 1.15 -14.80 14.94
CA GLU A 108 0.65 -13.66 14.19
C GLU A 108 1.73 -12.61 13.94
N THR A 109 2.64 -12.42 14.90
CA THR A 109 3.83 -11.57 14.73
C THR A 109 4.77 -12.15 13.70
N ARG A 110 5.00 -13.47 13.72
CA ARG A 110 5.89 -14.14 12.75
C ARG A 110 5.32 -14.18 11.33
N LEU A 111 4.00 -14.31 11.18
CA LEU A 111 3.33 -14.16 9.88
C LEU A 111 3.34 -12.71 9.38
N ALA A 112 3.31 -11.71 10.28
CA ALA A 112 3.47 -10.30 9.94
C ALA A 112 4.88 -9.99 9.40
N ASP A 113 5.91 -10.61 9.99
CA ASP A 113 7.31 -10.47 9.56
C ASP A 113 7.49 -11.00 8.12
N ILE A 114 6.88 -12.15 7.80
CA ILE A 114 6.93 -12.78 6.47
C ILE A 114 6.34 -11.88 5.36
N TYR A 115 5.34 -11.04 5.67
CA TYR A 115 4.70 -10.16 4.69
C TYR A 115 5.28 -8.73 4.64
N SER A 116 5.81 -8.22 5.75
CA SER A 116 6.52 -6.93 5.77
C SER A 116 7.85 -6.97 5.01
N ALA A 117 8.39 -8.17 4.77
CA ALA A 117 9.43 -8.47 3.79
C ALA A 117 8.91 -8.32 2.34
N CYS A 118 8.90 -7.07 1.89
CA CYS A 118 8.56 -6.52 0.58
C CYS A 118 8.72 -7.41 -0.67
N TYR A 119 7.67 -7.42 -1.51
CA TYR A 119 7.65 -7.31 -2.98
C TYR A 119 8.60 -8.17 -3.87
N GLY A 120 9.21 -9.23 -3.35
CA GLY A 120 9.92 -10.24 -4.15
C GLY A 120 9.12 -11.51 -4.46
N ILE A 121 7.91 -11.60 -3.91
CA ILE A 121 7.03 -12.77 -3.94
C ILE A 121 6.34 -12.98 -5.32
N ASN A 122 6.59 -12.10 -6.29
CA ASN A 122 6.07 -12.18 -7.67
C ASN A 122 7.02 -12.98 -8.60
N ASP A 123 7.99 -13.70 -8.04
CA ASP A 123 8.92 -14.57 -8.76
C ASP A 123 8.35 -16.00 -8.87
N PRO A 124 8.25 -16.59 -10.07
CA PRO A 124 7.82 -17.98 -10.25
C PRO A 124 8.58 -18.99 -9.38
N GLU A 125 9.84 -18.71 -9.05
CA GLU A 125 10.68 -19.55 -8.20
C GLU A 125 10.15 -19.65 -6.75
N PHE A 126 9.39 -18.66 -6.30
CA PHE A 126 8.89 -18.57 -4.93
C PHE A 126 7.41 -18.93 -4.77
N GLU A 127 6.66 -19.18 -5.85
CA GLU A 127 5.21 -19.44 -5.82
C GLU A 127 4.79 -20.60 -4.88
N ASN A 128 5.61 -21.64 -4.76
CA ASN A 128 5.34 -22.72 -3.79
C ASN A 128 5.40 -22.21 -2.34
N LYS A 129 6.31 -21.28 -2.03
CA LYS A 129 6.40 -20.65 -0.70
C LYS A 129 5.22 -19.72 -0.45
N VAL A 130 4.78 -19.00 -1.47
CA VAL A 130 3.57 -18.16 -1.42
C VAL A 130 2.35 -19.01 -1.09
N GLY A 131 2.19 -20.15 -1.76
CA GLY A 131 1.11 -21.09 -1.48
C GLY A 131 1.12 -21.60 -0.03
N ARG A 132 2.31 -21.88 0.51
CA ARG A 132 2.46 -22.24 1.94
C ARG A 132 2.02 -21.09 2.86
N ILE A 133 2.44 -19.86 2.58
CA ILE A 133 2.08 -18.68 3.38
C ILE A 133 0.57 -18.42 3.33
N VAL A 134 -0.04 -18.54 2.15
CA VAL A 134 -1.49 -18.44 1.96
C VAL A 134 -2.22 -19.48 2.82
N ALA A 135 -1.81 -20.75 2.76
CA ALA A 135 -2.39 -21.80 3.57
C ALA A 135 -2.28 -21.52 5.08
N LEU A 136 -1.13 -21.00 5.54
CA LEU A 136 -0.94 -20.62 6.93
C LEU A 136 -1.89 -19.50 7.37
N PHE A 137 -2.09 -18.47 6.54
CA PHE A 137 -3.06 -17.41 6.82
C PHE A 137 -4.50 -17.93 6.84
N GLU A 138 -4.86 -18.84 5.94
CA GLU A 138 -6.19 -19.46 5.91
C GLU A 138 -6.46 -20.30 7.18
N VAL A 139 -5.46 -21.03 7.68
CA VAL A 139 -5.58 -21.76 8.95
C VAL A 139 -5.68 -20.81 10.14
N ALA A 140 -4.83 -19.76 10.18
CA ALA A 140 -4.86 -18.76 11.25
C ALA A 140 -6.22 -18.04 11.33
N THR A 141 -6.75 -17.63 10.19
CA THR A 141 -8.06 -16.97 10.09
C THR A 141 -9.20 -17.88 10.52
N ALA A 142 -9.19 -19.16 10.11
CA ALA A 142 -10.17 -20.16 10.55
C ALA A 142 -10.16 -20.39 12.07
N LYS A 143 -9.03 -20.13 12.72
CA LYS A 143 -8.86 -20.21 14.18
C LYS A 143 -9.20 -18.91 14.92
N HIS A 144 -9.75 -17.89 14.23
CA HIS A 144 -10.04 -16.56 14.80
C HIS A 144 -8.81 -15.85 15.37
N GLN A 145 -7.65 -16.06 14.75
CA GLN A 145 -6.45 -15.29 15.01
C GLN A 145 -6.58 -13.94 14.28
N SER A 146 -6.89 -12.89 15.03
CA SER A 146 -7.33 -11.59 14.55
C SER A 146 -6.25 -10.82 13.78
N LEU A 147 -5.00 -10.86 14.23
CA LEU A 147 -3.87 -10.30 13.49
C LEU A 147 -3.53 -11.17 12.27
N GLY A 148 -3.77 -12.49 12.35
CA GLY A 148 -3.72 -13.39 11.19
C GLY A 148 -4.66 -12.93 10.07
N ALA A 149 -5.91 -12.61 10.41
CA ALA A 149 -6.88 -12.06 9.46
C ALA A 149 -6.49 -10.69 8.92
N LEU A 150 -6.06 -9.78 9.79
CA LEU A 150 -5.63 -8.44 9.37
C LEU A 150 -4.45 -8.48 8.40
N ASN A 151 -3.47 -9.34 8.67
CA ASN A 151 -2.28 -9.48 7.83
C ASN A 151 -2.59 -10.20 6.52
N TYR A 152 -3.46 -11.21 6.52
CA TYR A 152 -3.86 -11.86 5.27
C TYR A 152 -4.61 -10.89 4.35
N ALA A 153 -5.52 -10.09 4.91
CA ALA A 153 -6.25 -9.06 4.16
C ALA A 153 -5.28 -8.05 3.51
N ARG A 154 -4.25 -7.63 4.25
CA ARG A 154 -3.18 -6.75 3.73
C ARG A 154 -2.37 -7.46 2.64
N PHE A 155 -2.06 -8.75 2.81
CA PHE A 155 -1.31 -9.53 1.83
C PHE A 155 -2.04 -9.67 0.50
N ILE A 156 -3.33 -10.00 0.54
CA ILE A 156 -4.18 -9.97 -0.65
C ILE A 156 -4.15 -8.58 -1.28
N LYS A 157 -4.36 -7.54 -0.47
CA LYS A 157 -4.43 -6.15 -0.93
C LYS A 157 -3.17 -5.68 -1.65
N LYS A 158 -1.97 -5.86 -1.08
CA LYS A 158 -0.74 -5.28 -1.66
C LYS A 158 0.03 -6.22 -2.59
N THR A 159 -0.18 -7.53 -2.51
CA THR A 159 0.65 -8.50 -3.23
C THR A 159 -0.19 -9.39 -4.14
N LEU A 160 -1.08 -10.20 -3.58
CA LEU A 160 -1.77 -11.25 -4.35
C LEU A 160 -2.76 -10.68 -5.38
N SER A 161 -3.25 -9.44 -5.16
CA SER A 161 -4.15 -8.73 -6.09
C SER A 161 -3.43 -7.75 -7.02
N SER A 162 -2.10 -7.76 -7.06
CA SER A 162 -1.31 -6.88 -7.92
C SER A 162 -1.48 -7.23 -9.42
N ASP A 163 -1.31 -6.22 -10.28
CA ASP A 163 -1.30 -6.41 -11.73
C ASP A 163 -0.21 -7.38 -12.19
N GLU A 164 0.92 -7.40 -11.50
CA GLU A 164 2.05 -8.29 -11.80
C GLU A 164 1.67 -9.76 -11.57
N TYR A 165 1.01 -10.06 -10.44
CA TYR A 165 0.46 -11.39 -10.16
C TYR A 165 -0.58 -11.81 -11.21
N ARG A 166 -1.49 -10.89 -11.53
CA ARG A 166 -2.52 -11.12 -12.55
C ARG A 166 -1.90 -11.43 -13.92
N GLN A 167 -0.95 -10.62 -14.37
CA GLN A 167 -0.31 -10.76 -15.69
C GLN A 167 0.53 -12.03 -15.81
N LYS A 168 1.14 -12.48 -14.71
CA LYS A 168 1.93 -13.72 -14.66
C LYS A 168 1.08 -14.99 -14.51
N ASN A 169 -0.25 -14.86 -14.36
CA ASN A 169 -1.17 -15.97 -14.10
C ASN A 169 -0.71 -16.86 -12.93
N THR A 170 -0.28 -16.24 -11.83
CA THR A 170 0.19 -16.98 -10.66
C THR A 170 -0.96 -17.78 -10.03
N PRO A 171 -0.71 -19.02 -9.55
CA PRO A 171 -1.76 -19.85 -8.95
C PRO A 171 -2.31 -19.25 -7.64
N ASN A 172 -1.54 -18.37 -7.00
CA ASN A 172 -1.89 -17.69 -5.76
C ASN A 172 -2.52 -16.31 -6.00
N TYR A 173 -2.82 -15.92 -7.25
CA TYR A 173 -3.54 -14.67 -7.52
C TYR A 173 -4.89 -14.67 -6.81
N LYS A 174 -5.17 -13.56 -6.12
CA LYS A 174 -6.42 -13.31 -5.41
C LYS A 174 -7.01 -11.98 -5.86
N PRO A 175 -8.27 -11.92 -6.32
CA PRO A 175 -8.98 -10.67 -6.50
C PRO A 175 -8.97 -9.84 -5.22
N LEU A 176 -8.93 -8.51 -5.34
CA LEU A 176 -8.86 -7.62 -4.18
C LEU A 176 -10.07 -7.81 -3.25
N GLU A 177 -11.22 -8.15 -3.82
CA GLU A 177 -12.48 -8.41 -3.13
C GLU A 177 -12.37 -9.54 -2.09
N GLU A 178 -11.47 -10.50 -2.31
CA GLU A 178 -11.22 -11.59 -1.35
C GLU A 178 -10.59 -11.07 -0.05
N ALA A 179 -10.01 -9.85 -0.01
CA ALA A 179 -9.49 -9.27 1.23
C ALA A 179 -10.60 -8.83 2.20
N LYS A 180 -11.80 -8.51 1.70
CA LYS A 180 -12.88 -7.90 2.51
C LYS A 180 -13.29 -8.74 3.72
N PRO A 181 -13.58 -10.05 3.59
CA PRO A 181 -14.02 -10.87 4.73
C PRO A 181 -13.00 -10.87 5.87
N TYR A 182 -11.71 -10.87 5.54
CA TYR A 182 -10.63 -10.87 6.52
C TYR A 182 -10.47 -9.53 7.25
N PHE A 183 -10.67 -8.39 6.57
CA PHE A 183 -10.75 -7.10 7.27
C PHE A 183 -11.95 -7.03 8.22
N LEU A 184 -13.11 -7.54 7.80
CA LEU A 184 -14.30 -7.57 8.64
C LEU A 184 -14.13 -8.48 9.86
N GLN A 185 -13.49 -9.63 9.67
CA GLN A 185 -13.12 -10.52 10.76
C GLN A 185 -12.18 -9.82 11.75
N ALA A 186 -11.10 -9.20 11.27
CA ALA A 186 -10.17 -8.47 12.13
C ALA A 186 -10.87 -7.37 12.95
N ILE A 187 -11.79 -6.61 12.37
CA ILE A 187 -12.56 -5.59 13.12
C ILE A 187 -13.42 -6.22 14.22
N LYS A 188 -14.05 -7.36 13.93
CA LYS A 188 -14.88 -8.07 14.89
C LYS A 188 -14.03 -8.62 16.04
N ASP A 189 -12.93 -9.27 15.71
CA ASP A 189 -12.10 -10.00 16.66
C ASP A 189 -11.22 -9.05 17.49
N GLU A 190 -10.82 -7.88 16.96
CA GLU A 190 -10.05 -6.85 17.68
C GLU A 190 -10.89 -5.85 18.49
N LYS A 191 -12.21 -6.07 18.60
CA LYS A 191 -13.08 -5.13 19.32
C LYS A 191 -12.68 -5.02 20.79
N GLY A 192 -12.39 -3.80 21.25
CA GLY A 192 -11.97 -3.51 22.61
C GLY A 192 -10.51 -3.83 22.92
N THR A 193 -9.72 -4.23 21.92
CA THR A 193 -8.26 -4.45 22.06
C THR A 193 -7.49 -3.19 21.66
N GLN A 194 -6.18 -3.19 21.92
CA GLN A 194 -5.28 -2.12 21.46
C GLN A 194 -5.14 -2.03 19.92
N PHE A 195 -5.56 -3.06 19.17
CA PHE A 195 -5.43 -3.12 17.71
C PHE A 195 -6.72 -2.75 16.97
N GLU A 196 -7.83 -2.49 17.67
CA GLU A 196 -9.11 -2.10 17.07
C GLU A 196 -8.97 -0.97 16.04
N SER A 197 -8.24 0.09 16.41
CA SER A 197 -8.02 1.25 15.53
C SER A 197 -7.23 0.89 14.25
N SER A 198 -6.26 -0.02 14.35
CA SER A 198 -5.46 -0.52 13.21
C SER A 198 -6.32 -1.34 12.24
N ALA A 199 -7.26 -2.13 12.76
CA ALA A 199 -8.21 -2.89 11.94
C ALA A 199 -9.18 -1.97 11.17
N TYR A 200 -9.74 -0.96 11.84
CA TYR A 200 -10.60 0.03 11.18
C TYR A 200 -9.83 0.87 10.15
N GLU A 201 -8.62 1.32 10.46
CA GLU A 201 -7.80 2.07 9.51
C GLU A 201 -7.48 1.22 8.26
N ALA A 202 -7.20 -0.06 8.45
CA ALA A 202 -6.91 -0.95 7.34
C ALA A 202 -8.12 -1.14 6.39
N ILE A 203 -9.34 -1.32 6.91
CA ILE A 203 -10.52 -1.44 6.05
C ILE A 203 -10.86 -0.13 5.34
N LEU A 204 -10.59 1.01 5.98
CA LEU A 204 -10.77 2.32 5.35
C LEU A 204 -9.84 2.49 4.16
N TRP A 205 -8.56 2.18 4.32
CA TRP A 205 -7.61 2.17 3.21
C TRP A 205 -7.97 1.14 2.13
N TYR A 206 -8.53 -0.01 2.50
CA TYR A 206 -9.06 -0.97 1.52
C TYR A 206 -10.14 -0.34 0.62
N TYR A 207 -11.10 0.40 1.19
CA TYR A 207 -12.12 1.08 0.41
C TYR A 207 -11.57 2.24 -0.42
N VAL A 208 -10.57 2.97 0.08
CA VAL A 208 -9.89 4.03 -0.70
C VAL A 208 -9.29 3.45 -1.99
N ASP A 209 -8.64 2.29 -1.93
CA ASP A 209 -8.09 1.64 -3.12
C ASP A 209 -9.18 1.27 -4.15
N PHE A 210 -10.35 0.81 -3.70
CA PHE A 210 -11.49 0.60 -4.61
C PHE A 210 -11.99 1.90 -5.24
N MET A 211 -12.10 2.97 -4.46
CA MET A 211 -12.50 4.27 -4.98
C MET A 211 -11.49 4.79 -6.03
N GLN A 212 -10.19 4.55 -5.83
CA GLN A 212 -9.17 4.87 -6.81
C GLN A 212 -9.31 4.04 -8.09
N ARG A 213 -9.66 2.75 -7.99
CA ARG A 213 -9.95 1.91 -9.15
C ARG A 213 -11.13 2.44 -9.95
N GLU A 214 -12.23 2.82 -9.29
CA GLU A 214 -13.39 3.44 -9.95
C GLU A 214 -13.01 4.74 -10.68
N VAL A 215 -12.08 5.54 -10.15
CA VAL A 215 -11.54 6.72 -10.84
C VAL A 215 -10.78 6.31 -12.11
N TYR A 216 -9.95 5.27 -12.06
CA TYR A 216 -9.24 4.78 -13.23
C TYR A 216 -10.19 4.20 -14.28
N ASP A 217 -11.20 3.42 -13.85
CA ASP A 217 -12.22 2.88 -14.74
C ASP A 217 -13.03 4.00 -15.41
N ALA A 218 -13.29 5.11 -14.71
CA ALA A 218 -13.93 6.30 -15.28
C ALA A 218 -13.05 6.99 -16.33
N LEU A 219 -11.73 7.06 -16.10
CA LEU A 219 -10.78 7.59 -17.10
C LEU A 219 -10.75 6.72 -18.36
N ASP A 220 -10.69 5.40 -18.20
CA ASP A 220 -10.76 4.45 -19.32
C ASP A 220 -12.11 4.54 -20.04
N GLY A 221 -13.20 4.68 -19.29
CA GLY A 221 -14.54 4.90 -19.82
C GLY A 221 -14.64 6.19 -20.63
N TYR A 222 -14.09 7.30 -20.15
CA TYR A 222 -14.03 8.57 -20.88
C TYR A 222 -13.25 8.43 -22.20
N ALA A 223 -12.08 7.79 -22.16
CA ALA A 223 -11.25 7.57 -23.34
C ALA A 223 -11.96 6.70 -24.41
N SER A 224 -12.75 5.73 -23.97
CA SER A 224 -13.51 4.82 -24.82
C SER A 224 -14.95 5.29 -25.12
N GLU A 225 -15.33 6.50 -24.69
CA GLU A 225 -16.65 7.10 -24.87
C GLU A 225 -17.81 6.23 -24.34
N ARG A 226 -17.55 5.48 -23.26
CA ARG A 226 -18.57 4.72 -22.54
C ARG A 226 -19.33 5.63 -21.59
N LYS A 227 -20.63 5.37 -21.41
CA LYS A 227 -21.44 6.08 -20.40
C LYS A 227 -20.87 5.85 -19.00
N LEU A 228 -20.54 6.94 -18.31
CA LEU A 228 -19.99 6.91 -16.96
C LEU A 228 -21.10 6.98 -15.90
N THR A 229 -20.81 6.49 -14.70
CA THR A 229 -21.74 6.43 -13.56
C THR A 229 -20.95 6.51 -12.26
N ASN A 230 -21.53 7.09 -11.21
CA ASN A 230 -20.95 7.15 -9.86
C ASN A 230 -21.63 6.21 -8.84
N LYS A 231 -22.50 5.28 -9.27
CA LYS A 231 -23.25 4.39 -8.36
C LYS A 231 -22.35 3.58 -7.41
N ASN A 232 -21.29 2.98 -7.94
CA ASN A 232 -20.33 2.22 -7.14
C ASN A 232 -19.55 3.13 -6.18
N MET A 233 -19.08 4.28 -6.66
CA MET A 233 -18.42 5.29 -5.83
C MET A 233 -19.29 5.73 -4.65
N ASN A 234 -20.59 5.95 -4.87
CA ASN A 234 -21.54 6.29 -3.81
C ASN A 234 -21.73 5.16 -2.79
N LYS A 235 -21.75 3.90 -3.23
CA LYS A 235 -21.78 2.74 -2.34
C LYS A 235 -20.50 2.69 -1.48
N LEU A 236 -19.33 2.82 -2.09
CA LEU A 236 -18.04 2.82 -1.40
C LEU A 236 -17.91 3.98 -0.41
N TYR A 237 -18.35 5.17 -0.79
CA TYR A 237 -18.35 6.34 0.08
C TYR A 237 -19.19 6.12 1.34
N LYS A 238 -20.38 5.50 1.22
CA LYS A 238 -21.24 5.16 2.38
C LYS A 238 -20.56 4.18 3.34
N GLU A 239 -19.86 3.18 2.81
CA GLU A 239 -19.06 2.25 3.61
C GLU A 239 -17.97 3.01 4.39
N VAL A 240 -17.16 3.82 3.69
CA VAL A 240 -16.10 4.63 4.29
C VAL A 240 -16.62 5.54 5.40
N VAL A 241 -17.71 6.27 5.15
CA VAL A 241 -18.32 7.16 6.16
C VAL A 241 -18.74 6.37 7.40
N THR A 242 -19.23 5.14 7.21
CA THR A 242 -19.62 4.26 8.32
C THR A 242 -18.40 3.90 9.17
N TYR A 243 -17.31 3.43 8.57
CA TYR A 243 -16.09 3.06 9.30
C TYR A 243 -15.32 4.27 9.87
N LEU A 244 -15.37 5.43 9.22
CA LEU A 244 -14.75 6.66 9.74
C LEU A 244 -15.38 7.10 11.07
N LYS A 245 -16.70 6.91 11.24
CA LYS A 245 -17.38 7.21 12.52
C LYS A 245 -16.83 6.37 13.67
N HIS A 246 -16.46 5.11 13.41
CA HIS A 246 -15.86 4.24 14.41
C HIS A 246 -14.44 4.68 14.80
N CYS A 247 -13.71 5.35 13.91
CA CYS A 247 -12.41 5.96 14.20
C CYS A 247 -12.53 7.35 14.85
N GLY A 248 -13.70 7.73 15.37
CA GLY A 248 -13.98 9.07 15.89
C GLY A 248 -13.94 10.18 14.83
N GLY A 249 -13.96 9.83 13.54
CA GLY A 249 -14.00 10.79 12.43
C GLY A 249 -12.74 11.65 12.26
N LYS A 250 -11.58 11.25 12.82
CA LYS A 250 -10.38 12.11 12.88
C LYS A 250 -9.27 11.73 11.89
N ASN A 251 -9.41 10.67 11.09
CA ASN A 251 -8.37 10.34 10.11
C ASN A 251 -8.45 11.29 8.90
N VAL A 252 -7.81 12.46 9.05
CA VAL A 252 -7.79 13.55 8.07
C VAL A 252 -7.21 13.09 6.73
N ILE A 253 -6.21 12.19 6.76
CA ILE A 253 -5.56 11.69 5.55
C ILE A 253 -6.54 10.86 4.72
N ILE A 254 -7.25 9.93 5.36
CA ILE A 254 -8.26 9.10 4.70
C ILE A 254 -9.40 9.97 4.19
N GLN A 255 -9.92 10.90 5.01
CA GLN A 255 -10.97 11.82 4.59
C GLN A 255 -10.56 12.62 3.34
N LYS A 256 -9.36 13.19 3.31
CA LYS A 256 -8.84 13.91 2.14
C LYS A 256 -8.77 12.99 0.92
N SER A 257 -8.29 11.76 1.10
CA SER A 257 -8.16 10.79 0.00
C SER A 257 -9.52 10.41 -0.59
N VAL A 258 -10.51 10.17 0.28
CA VAL A 258 -11.90 9.82 -0.09
C VAL A 258 -12.56 10.98 -0.82
N THR A 259 -12.51 12.19 -0.26
CA THR A 259 -13.04 13.39 -0.92
C THR A 259 -12.39 13.63 -2.28
N SER A 260 -11.07 13.41 -2.38
CA SER A 260 -10.34 13.54 -3.65
C SER A 260 -10.82 12.53 -4.68
N CYS A 261 -11.04 11.26 -4.31
CA CYS A 261 -11.51 10.23 -5.23
C CYS A 261 -12.93 10.53 -5.75
N VAL A 262 -13.85 10.90 -4.85
CA VAL A 262 -15.23 11.25 -5.21
C VAL A 262 -15.25 12.44 -6.15
N ALA A 263 -14.60 13.55 -5.76
CA ALA A 263 -14.57 14.76 -6.56
C ALA A 263 -13.92 14.53 -7.94
N GLN A 264 -12.85 13.74 -8.00
CA GLN A 264 -12.19 13.43 -9.26
C GLN A 264 -13.07 12.60 -10.19
N LEU A 265 -13.72 11.54 -9.69
CA LEU A 265 -14.63 10.72 -10.51
C LEU A 265 -15.80 11.56 -11.04
N GLU A 266 -16.40 12.38 -10.18
CA GLU A 266 -17.56 13.19 -10.55
C GLU A 266 -17.20 14.33 -11.51
N LEU A 267 -15.98 14.88 -11.43
CA LEU A 267 -15.45 15.78 -12.45
C LEU A 267 -15.17 15.07 -13.78
N ILE A 268 -14.76 13.80 -13.77
CA ILE A 268 -14.59 13.02 -15.01
C ILE A 268 -15.95 12.73 -15.68
N ILE A 269 -16.98 12.41 -14.87
CA ILE A 269 -18.36 12.28 -15.37
C ILE A 269 -18.81 13.60 -16.00
N LEU A 270 -18.64 14.71 -15.29
CA LEU A 270 -18.97 16.03 -15.81
C LEU A 270 -18.22 16.34 -17.11
N ALA A 271 -16.93 16.05 -17.19
CA ALA A 271 -16.15 16.21 -18.41
C ALA A 271 -16.74 15.38 -19.56
N SER A 272 -17.21 14.15 -19.29
CA SER A 272 -17.86 13.30 -20.30
C SER A 272 -19.12 13.95 -20.88
N GLU A 273 -19.91 14.61 -20.05
CA GLU A 273 -21.09 15.38 -20.51
C GLU A 273 -20.68 16.58 -21.35
N LEU A 274 -19.66 17.35 -20.93
CA LEU A 274 -19.15 18.48 -21.72
C LEU A 274 -18.56 18.05 -23.06
N LYS A 275 -17.97 16.86 -23.15
CA LYS A 275 -17.39 16.31 -24.38
C LYS A 275 -18.44 16.16 -25.51
N ALA A 276 -19.69 15.93 -25.13
CA ALA A 276 -20.82 15.86 -26.06
C ALA A 276 -21.20 17.23 -26.66
N VAL A 277 -20.81 18.33 -26.01
CA VAL A 277 -21.03 19.71 -26.48
C VAL A 277 -19.83 20.16 -27.32
N PRO A 278 -19.98 20.41 -28.64
CA PRO A 278 -18.85 20.68 -29.53
C PRO A 278 -17.95 21.85 -29.10
N SER A 279 -18.52 22.92 -28.54
CA SER A 279 -17.78 24.11 -28.07
C SER A 279 -17.02 23.88 -26.77
N LEU A 280 -17.33 22.83 -26.01
CA LEU A 280 -16.73 22.53 -24.70
C LEU A 280 -15.85 21.27 -24.73
N ARG A 281 -15.80 20.55 -25.85
CA ARG A 281 -15.00 19.34 -25.98
C ARG A 281 -13.52 19.55 -25.66
N GLU A 282 -12.92 20.62 -26.18
CA GLU A 282 -11.51 20.92 -25.92
C GLU A 282 -11.24 21.15 -24.42
N VAL A 283 -12.18 21.77 -23.71
CA VAL A 283 -12.10 22.00 -22.26
C VAL A 283 -12.12 20.68 -21.50
N ALA A 284 -13.05 19.79 -21.84
CA ALA A 284 -13.17 18.47 -21.22
C ALA A 284 -11.90 17.63 -21.43
N ASP A 285 -11.41 17.55 -22.67
CA ASP A 285 -10.22 16.78 -23.01
C ASP A 285 -8.95 17.35 -22.34
N ASN A 286 -8.83 18.68 -22.26
CA ASN A 286 -7.73 19.34 -21.53
C ASN A 286 -7.78 19.05 -20.02
N TYR A 287 -8.96 19.04 -19.40
CA TYR A 287 -9.09 18.70 -17.99
C TYR A 287 -8.66 17.25 -17.73
N VAL A 288 -9.22 16.30 -18.48
CA VAL A 288 -8.96 14.87 -18.28
C VAL A 288 -7.48 14.54 -18.56
N TRP A 289 -6.85 15.16 -19.56
CA TRP A 289 -5.41 15.04 -19.79
C TRP A 289 -4.57 15.50 -18.60
N GLN A 290 -4.93 16.63 -17.98
CA GLN A 290 -4.21 17.18 -16.82
C GLN A 290 -4.40 16.34 -15.55
N VAL A 291 -5.50 15.57 -15.47
CA VAL A 291 -5.74 14.59 -14.42
C VAL A 291 -5.00 13.28 -14.69
N SER A 292 -4.85 12.87 -15.96
CA SER A 292 -4.16 11.64 -16.32
C SER A 292 -3.48 11.67 -17.69
N LYS A 293 -2.21 12.09 -17.72
CA LYS A 293 -1.38 12.10 -18.94
C LYS A 293 -1.21 10.71 -19.57
N LYS A 294 -1.24 9.65 -18.75
CA LYS A 294 -1.06 8.25 -19.19
C LYS A 294 -2.12 7.83 -20.21
N HIS A 295 -3.36 8.31 -20.05
CA HIS A 295 -4.49 7.90 -20.89
C HIS A 295 -4.66 8.78 -22.13
N PHE A 296 -3.95 9.91 -22.22
CA PHE A 296 -4.10 10.90 -23.30
C PHE A 296 -2.76 11.34 -23.89
N GLN A 297 -1.93 10.39 -24.32
CA GLN A 297 -0.58 10.67 -24.81
C GLN A 297 -0.51 11.59 -26.05
N LYS A 298 -1.61 11.74 -26.79
CA LYS A 298 -1.69 12.53 -28.03
C LYS A 298 -2.30 13.93 -27.86
N THR A 299 -2.80 14.26 -26.67
CA THR A 299 -3.37 15.59 -26.40
C THR A 299 -2.27 16.50 -25.85
N THR A 300 -2.18 17.73 -26.35
CA THR A 300 -1.35 18.78 -25.74
C THR A 300 -2.25 19.71 -24.95
N ALA A 301 -1.95 19.94 -23.67
CA ALA A 301 -2.72 20.90 -22.89
C ALA A 301 -2.51 22.32 -23.42
N SER A 302 -3.58 22.90 -23.96
CA SER A 302 -3.69 24.29 -24.40
C SER A 302 -4.37 25.18 -23.36
N ILE A 303 -5.19 24.60 -22.47
CA ILE A 303 -6.01 25.32 -21.50
C ILE A 303 -5.56 24.95 -20.07
N PRO A 304 -5.23 25.92 -19.20
CA PRO A 304 -4.86 25.65 -17.81
C PRO A 304 -5.96 24.89 -17.03
N LYS A 305 -5.56 23.98 -16.13
CA LYS A 305 -6.49 23.17 -15.32
C LYS A 305 -7.57 23.99 -14.62
N GLU A 306 -7.18 25.12 -14.04
CA GLU A 306 -8.10 26.00 -13.30
C GLU A 306 -9.13 26.68 -14.21
N GLU A 307 -8.74 27.05 -15.44
CA GLU A 307 -9.70 27.55 -16.43
C GLU A 307 -10.64 26.45 -16.90
N CYS A 308 -10.14 25.23 -17.09
CA CYS A 308 -11.00 24.08 -17.41
C CYS A 308 -12.01 23.82 -16.31
N LEU A 309 -11.54 23.82 -15.05
CA LEU A 309 -12.41 23.67 -13.87
C LEU A 309 -13.46 24.78 -13.82
N ALA A 310 -13.10 26.05 -14.02
CA ALA A 310 -14.06 27.15 -14.01
C ALA A 310 -15.17 26.95 -15.06
N LYS A 311 -14.81 26.58 -16.28
CA LYS A 311 -15.77 26.32 -17.37
C LYS A 311 -16.65 25.09 -17.10
N MET A 312 -16.07 24.01 -16.57
CA MET A 312 -16.82 22.82 -16.14
C MET A 312 -17.81 23.14 -15.03
N ILE A 313 -17.39 23.90 -14.01
CA ILE A 313 -18.23 24.30 -12.90
C ILE A 313 -19.37 25.22 -13.38
N ALA A 314 -19.08 26.18 -14.26
CA ALA A 314 -20.11 27.03 -14.85
C ALA A 314 -21.17 26.20 -15.60
N TYR A 315 -20.73 25.23 -16.41
CA TYR A 315 -21.64 24.30 -17.09
C TYR A 315 -22.49 23.50 -16.10
N PHE A 316 -21.88 22.96 -15.04
CA PHE A 316 -22.61 22.23 -14.00
C PHE A 316 -23.67 23.08 -13.31
N VAL A 317 -23.35 24.34 -12.97
CA VAL A 317 -24.29 25.25 -12.30
C VAL A 317 -25.46 25.59 -13.21
N GLU A 318 -25.21 25.86 -14.50
CA GLU A 318 -26.23 26.17 -15.49
C GLU A 318 -27.19 24.98 -15.76
N HIS A 319 -26.65 23.76 -15.80
CA HIS A 319 -27.40 22.54 -16.16
C HIS A 319 -27.70 21.64 -14.95
N LYS A 320 -27.63 22.18 -13.73
CA LYS A 320 -27.66 21.41 -12.48
C LYS A 320 -28.88 20.48 -12.39
N GLU A 321 -30.07 20.96 -12.74
CA GLU A 321 -31.30 20.18 -12.59
C GLU A 321 -31.32 18.90 -13.44
N GLU A 322 -30.76 18.96 -14.66
CA GLU A 322 -30.70 17.81 -15.56
C GLU A 322 -29.59 16.86 -15.14
N LEU A 323 -28.40 17.40 -14.87
CA LEU A 323 -27.24 16.62 -14.46
C LEU A 323 -27.48 15.85 -13.16
N VAL A 324 -28.23 16.41 -12.21
CA VAL A 324 -28.56 15.74 -10.93
C VAL A 324 -29.61 14.64 -11.10
N LYS A 325 -30.51 14.75 -12.08
CA LYS A 325 -31.46 13.67 -12.40
C LYS A 325 -30.75 12.49 -13.04
N GLU A 326 -29.75 12.75 -13.86
CA GLU A 326 -29.00 11.72 -14.59
C GLU A 326 -27.86 11.10 -13.78
N HIS A 327 -27.24 11.90 -12.90
CA HIS A 327 -26.07 11.53 -12.12
C HIS A 327 -26.28 11.86 -10.64
N GLU A 328 -26.07 10.87 -9.77
CA GLU A 328 -26.30 11.01 -8.33
C GLU A 328 -25.09 11.66 -7.64
N PHE A 329 -24.74 12.91 -7.95
CA PHE A 329 -23.57 13.59 -7.40
C PHE A 329 -23.54 13.59 -5.86
N ASN A 330 -22.36 13.37 -5.27
CA ASN A 330 -22.19 13.27 -3.83
C ASN A 330 -22.09 14.65 -3.16
N GLN A 331 -22.46 14.73 -1.87
CA GLN A 331 -22.27 15.93 -1.06
C GLN A 331 -20.83 16.44 -1.08
N ALA A 332 -19.84 15.54 -1.07
CA ALA A 332 -18.43 15.92 -1.12
C ALA A 332 -18.06 16.71 -2.40
N PHE A 333 -18.75 16.47 -3.52
CA PHE A 333 -18.59 17.22 -4.75
C PHE A 333 -19.29 18.57 -4.70
N TYR A 334 -20.51 18.65 -4.16
CA TYR A 334 -21.15 19.94 -3.91
C TYR A 334 -20.29 20.84 -3.02
N ASP A 335 -19.77 20.30 -1.91
CA ASP A 335 -18.87 21.03 -1.01
C ASP A 335 -17.60 21.49 -1.74
N PHE A 336 -17.09 20.69 -2.70
CA PHE A 336 -15.96 21.08 -3.53
C PHE A 336 -16.32 22.23 -4.47
N ILE A 337 -17.46 22.15 -5.17
CA ILE A 337 -17.96 23.18 -6.08
C ILE A 337 -18.19 24.50 -5.33
N GLU A 338 -18.87 24.47 -4.19
CA GLU A 338 -19.14 25.66 -3.36
C GLU A 338 -17.85 26.33 -2.90
N LYS A 339 -16.88 25.55 -2.41
CA LYS A 339 -15.54 26.07 -2.03
C LYS A 339 -14.79 26.70 -3.19
N ARG A 340 -15.02 26.22 -4.42
CA ARG A 340 -14.39 26.77 -5.62
C ARG A 340 -15.07 28.06 -6.05
N ILE A 341 -16.40 28.11 -6.03
CA ILE A 341 -17.17 29.33 -6.33
C ILE A 341 -16.80 30.45 -5.35
N ALA A 342 -16.68 30.15 -4.04
CA ALA A 342 -16.34 31.15 -3.03
C ALA A 342 -14.90 31.71 -3.13
N LYS A 343 -14.04 31.15 -3.98
CA LYS A 343 -12.67 31.63 -4.22
C LYS A 343 -12.55 32.55 -5.44
N VAL A 344 -13.61 32.63 -6.24
CA VAL A 344 -13.76 33.55 -7.38
C VAL A 344 -14.46 34.79 -6.87
#